data_AF-A0A964FJY5-F1
#
_entry.id   AF-A0A964FJY5-F1
#
_cell.length_a   1.000
_cell.length_b   1.000
_cell.length_c   1.000
_cell.angle_alpha   90.00
_cell.angle_beta   90.00
_cell.angle_gamma   90.00
#
_symmetry.space_group_name_H-M   'P 1'
#
loop_
_entity.id
_entity.type
_entity.pdbx_description
1 polymer ?
#
loop_
_entity_poly.entity_id
_entity_poly.type
_entity_poly.pdbx_seq_one_letter_code
_entity_poly.pdbx_strand_id
1 'polypeptide(L)'
;MTFINPKTDYAFKKIFGSSDNKGILISFLNAMIYDGNPTIEDLEIINPNLPPKITGLKDTYLDVKARLTDGTIVIIEMQVLNVEFFGKRVLYNAAKTYVSQLQKGQGYGMLKPVIALTLTDFEMFANSDRLISRFVYKEETTNLRYTDNNMELVFVELPKFTKELSQLETLVDKWIYFMKYANTLTQIPETMDVVPEIHQAFDIANQVNLNPDELEAIERQEMFIYDQQGVIIYAEKQARKEAQKEEKLAIARRLLDRLDDETISQTTGLSIEEIRNLRSDRI
;
A
#
# COMPACT_ATOMS: atom_id res chain seq x y z
N MET A 1 -7.85 -25.18 -9.18
CA MET A 1 -7.78 -23.82 -9.78
C MET A 1 -6.56 -23.14 -9.20
N THR A 2 -5.95 -22.20 -9.91
CA THR A 2 -4.87 -21.37 -9.36
C THR A 2 -5.25 -19.93 -9.66
N PHE A 3 -5.17 -19.06 -8.66
CA PHE A 3 -5.54 -17.65 -8.81
C PHE A 3 -4.30 -16.77 -8.88
N ILE A 4 -4.38 -15.69 -9.63
CA ILE A 4 -3.32 -14.66 -9.69
C ILE A 4 -3.32 -13.83 -8.41
N ASN A 5 -2.17 -13.22 -8.11
CA ASN A 5 -2.05 -12.30 -6.99
C ASN A 5 -2.79 -10.98 -7.28
N PRO A 6 -3.89 -10.68 -6.55
CA PRO A 6 -4.69 -9.49 -6.81
C PRO A 6 -3.95 -8.19 -6.43
N LYS A 7 -2.79 -8.29 -5.76
CA LYS A 7 -1.97 -7.14 -5.38
C LYS A 7 -1.09 -6.61 -6.52
N THR A 8 -0.97 -7.33 -7.63
CA THR A 8 -0.26 -6.85 -8.82
C THR A 8 -1.09 -5.78 -9.53
N ASP A 9 -0.43 -4.77 -10.09
CA ASP A 9 -1.08 -3.65 -10.80
C ASP A 9 -2.02 -4.16 -11.91
N TYR A 10 -1.57 -5.16 -12.67
CA TYR A 10 -2.37 -5.75 -13.74
C TYR A 10 -3.60 -6.50 -13.19
N ALA A 11 -3.42 -7.39 -12.21
CA ALA A 11 -4.53 -8.16 -11.65
C ALA A 11 -5.56 -7.25 -10.97
N PHE A 12 -5.10 -6.28 -10.19
CA PHE A 12 -5.97 -5.33 -9.51
C PHE A 12 -6.85 -4.56 -10.51
N LYS A 13 -6.25 -4.03 -11.59
CA LYS A 13 -6.98 -3.35 -12.66
C LYS A 13 -7.94 -4.28 -13.39
N LYS A 14 -7.55 -5.53 -13.65
CA LYS A 14 -8.41 -6.50 -14.34
C LYS A 14 -9.64 -6.87 -13.50
N ILE A 15 -9.47 -7.05 -12.19
CA ILE A 15 -10.56 -7.40 -11.27
C ILE A 15 -11.47 -6.21 -11.00
N PHE A 16 -10.90 -5.04 -10.67
CA PHE A 16 -11.66 -3.89 -10.15
C PHE A 16 -11.85 -2.73 -11.14
N GLY A 17 -11.09 -2.69 -12.24
CA GLY A 17 -11.05 -1.56 -13.17
C GLY A 17 -11.87 -1.74 -14.45
N SER A 18 -12.53 -2.89 -14.65
CA SER A 18 -13.38 -3.14 -15.83
C SER A 18 -14.82 -2.66 -15.60
N SER A 19 -15.38 -1.94 -16.57
CA SER A 19 -16.78 -1.51 -16.56
C SER A 19 -17.76 -2.68 -16.50
N ASP A 20 -17.39 -3.83 -17.07
CA ASP A 20 -18.21 -5.04 -17.10
C ASP A 20 -18.32 -5.70 -15.72
N ASN A 21 -17.39 -5.35 -14.81
CA ASN A 21 -17.27 -5.92 -13.47
C ASN A 21 -17.60 -4.90 -12.38
N LYS A 22 -18.38 -3.85 -12.68
CA LYS A 22 -18.67 -2.78 -11.71
C LYS A 22 -19.23 -3.27 -10.38
N GLY A 23 -19.99 -4.38 -10.37
CA GLY A 23 -20.53 -4.99 -9.15
C GLY A 23 -19.44 -5.39 -8.15
N ILE A 24 -18.32 -5.93 -8.65
CA ILE A 24 -17.13 -6.26 -7.84
C ILE A 24 -16.61 -5.02 -7.13
N LEU A 25 -16.42 -3.93 -7.89
CA LEU A 25 -15.91 -2.69 -7.32
C LEU A 25 -16.89 -2.08 -6.30
N ILE A 26 -18.19 -2.11 -6.58
CA ILE A 26 -19.22 -1.63 -5.65
C ILE A 26 -19.18 -2.42 -4.33
N SER A 27 -19.16 -3.75 -4.40
CA SER A 27 -19.10 -4.62 -3.21
C SER A 27 -17.81 -4.37 -2.42
N PHE A 28 -16.67 -4.27 -3.11
CA PHE A 28 -15.38 -3.99 -2.50
C PHE A 28 -15.34 -2.62 -1.81
N LEU A 29 -15.84 -1.55 -2.44
CA LEU A 29 -15.86 -0.22 -1.85
C LEU A 29 -16.84 -0.11 -0.69
N ASN A 30 -18.01 -0.76 -0.76
CA ASN A 30 -18.92 -0.88 0.38
C ASN A 30 -18.23 -1.54 1.57
N ALA A 31 -17.41 -2.56 1.34
CA ALA A 31 -16.60 -3.18 2.37
C ALA A 31 -15.54 -2.22 2.96
N MET A 32 -14.71 -1.61 2.11
CA MET A 32 -13.53 -0.87 2.58
C MET A 32 -13.85 0.52 3.14
N ILE A 33 -14.91 1.18 2.65
CA ILE A 33 -15.25 2.58 3.00
C ILE A 33 -16.45 2.64 3.95
N TYR A 34 -17.42 1.74 3.78
CA TYR A 34 -18.72 1.78 4.46
C TYR A 34 -18.95 0.56 5.37
N ASP A 35 -17.89 -0.09 5.82
CA ASP A 35 -17.93 -1.21 6.78
C ASP A 35 -18.84 -2.37 6.35
N GLY A 36 -18.97 -2.59 5.04
CA GLY A 36 -19.80 -3.63 4.43
C GLY A 36 -21.26 -3.24 4.21
N ASN A 37 -21.68 -2.03 4.60
CA ASN A 37 -23.04 -1.57 4.38
C ASN A 37 -23.26 -1.22 2.89
N PRO A 38 -24.41 -1.61 2.29
CA PRO A 38 -24.71 -1.39 0.87
C PRO A 38 -25.07 0.09 0.61
N THR A 39 -24.07 0.96 0.65
CA THR A 39 -24.22 2.42 0.53
C THR A 39 -24.07 2.89 -0.91
N ILE A 40 -23.16 2.28 -1.65
CA ILE A 40 -22.97 2.55 -3.08
C ILE A 40 -23.98 1.71 -3.86
N GLU A 41 -24.90 2.39 -4.54
CA GLU A 41 -25.87 1.75 -5.45
C GLU A 41 -25.27 1.53 -6.85
N ASP A 42 -24.53 2.52 -7.36
CA ASP A 42 -23.86 2.45 -8.65
C ASP A 42 -22.62 3.34 -8.68
N LEU A 43 -21.76 3.12 -9.67
CA LEU A 43 -20.60 3.95 -9.96
C LEU A 43 -20.22 3.94 -11.44
N GLU A 44 -19.50 4.98 -11.85
CA GLU A 44 -18.82 5.06 -13.15
C GLU A 44 -17.31 4.86 -12.93
N ILE A 45 -16.71 3.86 -13.59
CA ILE A 45 -15.26 3.70 -13.62
C ILE A 45 -14.68 4.66 -14.66
N ILE A 46 -13.76 5.53 -14.22
CA ILE A 46 -13.12 6.55 -15.02
C ILE A 46 -11.70 6.08 -15.33
N ASN A 47 -11.27 6.23 -16.59
CA ASN A 47 -9.87 5.96 -16.95
C ASN A 47 -8.92 6.85 -16.11
N PRO A 48 -8.04 6.26 -15.28
CA PRO A 48 -7.14 7.02 -14.41
C PRO A 48 -6.00 7.70 -15.19
N ASN A 49 -5.66 7.20 -16.38
CA ASN A 49 -4.51 7.62 -17.19
C ASN A 49 -4.83 8.79 -18.13
N LEU A 50 -5.87 9.57 -17.84
CA LEU A 50 -6.15 10.78 -18.62
C LEU A 50 -5.03 11.80 -18.37
N PRO A 51 -4.50 12.43 -19.44
CA PRO A 51 -3.45 13.44 -19.30
C PRO A 51 -3.91 14.55 -18.34
N PRO A 52 -2.98 15.11 -17.54
CA PRO A 52 -3.33 16.11 -16.55
C PRO A 52 -4.01 17.30 -17.23
N LYS A 53 -5.22 17.64 -16.76
CA LYS A 53 -5.94 18.83 -17.24
C LYS A 53 -5.22 20.14 -16.90
N ILE A 54 -4.25 20.08 -15.99
CA ILE A 54 -3.48 21.22 -15.49
C ILE A 54 -2.04 21.09 -15.98
N THR A 55 -1.63 22.03 -16.83
CA THR A 55 -0.27 22.11 -17.36
C THR A 55 0.76 22.22 -16.23
N GLY A 56 1.80 21.39 -16.29
CA GLY A 56 2.92 21.42 -15.33
C GLY A 56 2.77 20.52 -14.09
N LEU A 57 1.63 19.84 -13.91
CA LEU A 57 1.52 18.81 -12.86
C LEU A 57 2.22 17.51 -13.26
N LYS A 58 2.80 16.82 -12.26
CA LYS A 58 3.36 15.48 -12.46
C LYS A 58 2.29 14.50 -12.92
N ASP A 59 2.65 13.62 -13.84
CA ASP A 59 1.88 12.42 -14.15
C ASP A 59 1.84 11.49 -12.95
N THR A 60 0.68 10.92 -12.71
CA THR A 60 0.40 10.05 -11.56
C THR A 60 -0.48 8.93 -12.05
N TYR A 61 -0.07 7.69 -11.80
CA TYR A 61 -0.81 6.51 -12.18
C TYR A 61 -1.61 6.05 -10.96
N LEU A 62 -2.91 5.86 -11.15
CA LEU A 62 -3.82 5.26 -10.17
C LEU A 62 -4.28 3.93 -10.74
N ASP A 63 -4.57 2.96 -9.87
CA ASP A 63 -5.06 1.67 -10.33
C ASP A 63 -6.49 1.77 -10.81
N VAL A 64 -7.36 2.34 -9.98
CA VAL A 64 -8.78 2.52 -10.29
C VAL A 64 -9.23 3.91 -9.85
N LYS A 65 -10.11 4.50 -10.65
CA LYS A 65 -10.81 5.73 -10.31
C LYS A 65 -12.29 5.54 -10.60
N ALA A 66 -13.14 5.86 -9.63
CA ALA A 66 -14.57 5.73 -9.75
C ALA A 66 -15.28 7.02 -9.33
N ARG A 67 -16.45 7.26 -9.92
CA ARG A 67 -17.39 8.30 -9.50
C ARG A 67 -18.67 7.64 -9.02
N LEU A 68 -19.06 7.92 -7.79
CA LEU A 68 -20.31 7.44 -7.19
C LEU A 68 -21.50 8.25 -7.70
N THR A 69 -22.71 7.75 -7.47
CA THR A 69 -23.97 8.40 -7.87
C THR A 69 -24.15 9.82 -7.30
N ASP A 70 -23.66 10.09 -6.09
CA ASP A 70 -23.70 11.41 -5.44
C ASP A 70 -22.65 12.41 -6.00
N GLY A 71 -21.77 11.93 -6.88
CA GLY A 71 -20.65 12.66 -7.48
C GLY A 71 -19.33 12.55 -6.73
N THR A 72 -19.28 11.86 -5.59
CA THR A 72 -18.04 11.57 -4.86
C THR A 72 -17.07 10.80 -5.75
N ILE A 73 -15.80 11.20 -5.73
CA ILE A 73 -14.73 10.56 -6.51
C ILE A 73 -13.91 9.67 -5.59
N VAL A 74 -13.83 8.38 -5.89
CA VAL A 74 -12.97 7.44 -5.19
C VAL A 74 -11.75 7.14 -6.07
N ILE A 75 -10.56 7.33 -5.53
CA ILE A 75 -9.32 6.88 -6.16
C ILE A 75 -8.74 5.73 -5.35
N ILE A 76 -8.26 4.71 -6.03
CA ILE A 76 -7.80 3.45 -5.42
C ILE A 76 -6.38 3.17 -5.87
N GLU A 77 -5.54 2.84 -4.90
CA GLU A 77 -4.12 2.53 -5.12
C GLU A 77 -3.72 1.30 -4.30
N MET A 78 -3.17 0.29 -4.96
CA MET A 78 -2.61 -0.92 -4.34
C MET A 78 -1.08 -0.80 -4.37
N GLN A 79 -0.46 -0.78 -3.20
CA GLN A 79 0.99 -0.64 -3.07
C GLN A 79 1.61 -1.82 -2.31
N VAL A 80 2.43 -2.60 -3.00
CA VAL A 80 3.12 -3.76 -2.40
C VAL A 80 4.42 -3.37 -1.72
N LEU A 81 5.20 -2.47 -2.34
CA LEU A 81 6.52 -2.07 -1.83
C LEU A 81 6.42 -0.81 -0.97
N ASN A 82 7.04 -0.82 0.22
CA ASN A 82 7.17 0.36 1.06
C ASN A 82 8.28 1.27 0.51
N VAL A 83 7.91 2.22 -0.35
CA VAL A 83 8.85 3.17 -0.96
C VAL A 83 8.85 4.49 -0.20
N GLU A 84 10.01 5.15 -0.18
CA GLU A 84 10.15 6.46 0.44
C GLU A 84 9.15 7.46 -0.16
N PHE A 85 8.55 8.29 0.69
CA PHE A 85 7.56 9.32 0.33
C PHE A 85 6.23 8.80 -0.24
N PHE A 86 5.91 7.50 -0.14
CA PHE A 86 4.63 6.96 -0.59
C PHE A 86 3.41 7.73 -0.02
N GLY A 87 3.41 8.03 1.28
CA GLY A 87 2.32 8.81 1.89
C GLY A 87 2.16 10.22 1.29
N LYS A 88 3.27 10.87 0.87
CA LYS A 88 3.20 12.16 0.16
C LYS A 88 2.56 11.99 -1.23
N ARG A 89 2.80 10.86 -1.91
CA ARG A 89 2.18 10.54 -3.19
C ARG A 89 0.67 10.35 -3.07
N VAL A 90 0.21 9.60 -2.06
CA VAL A 90 -1.22 9.40 -1.78
C VAL A 90 -1.91 10.75 -1.56
N LEU A 91 -1.35 11.62 -0.71
CA LEU A 91 -1.89 12.96 -0.47
C LEU A 91 -1.89 13.82 -1.72
N TYR A 92 -0.80 13.79 -2.51
CA TYR A 92 -0.72 14.52 -3.78
C TYR A 92 -1.79 14.06 -4.77
N ASN A 93 -2.02 12.75 -4.90
CA ASN A 93 -3.05 12.18 -5.78
C ASN A 93 -4.46 12.60 -5.37
N ALA A 94 -4.75 12.60 -4.06
CA ALA A 94 -6.01 13.05 -3.52
C ALA A 94 -6.23 14.56 -3.81
N ALA A 95 -5.23 15.40 -3.52
CA ALA A 95 -5.30 16.84 -3.74
C ALA A 95 -5.43 17.18 -5.23
N LYS A 96 -4.62 16.54 -6.08
CA LYS A 96 -4.68 16.67 -7.54
C LYS A 96 -6.08 16.30 -8.06
N THR A 97 -6.67 15.22 -7.55
CA THR A 97 -8.03 14.81 -7.92
C THR A 97 -9.07 15.83 -7.51
N TYR A 98 -8.94 16.40 -6.30
CA TYR A 98 -9.85 17.43 -5.79
C TYR A 98 -9.83 18.71 -6.64
N VAL A 99 -8.63 19.26 -6.90
CA VAL A 99 -8.51 20.52 -7.66
C VAL A 99 -8.85 20.36 -9.14
N SER A 100 -8.67 19.16 -9.71
CA SER A 100 -8.95 18.88 -11.13
C SER A 100 -10.43 18.78 -11.47
N GLN A 101 -11.33 18.88 -10.47
CA GLN A 101 -12.78 18.88 -10.68
C GLN A 101 -13.27 20.17 -11.33
N LEU A 102 -12.65 21.31 -11.02
CA LEU A 102 -13.09 22.61 -11.48
C LEU A 102 -12.27 23.13 -12.66
N GLN A 103 -12.96 23.85 -13.55
CA GLN A 103 -12.39 24.65 -14.63
C GLN A 103 -12.48 26.14 -14.31
N LYS A 104 -11.75 26.97 -15.06
CA LYS A 104 -11.78 28.42 -14.91
C LYS A 104 -13.21 28.95 -15.05
N GLY A 105 -13.65 29.76 -14.09
CA GLY A 105 -14.98 30.38 -14.05
C GLY A 105 -16.05 29.54 -13.34
N GLN A 106 -15.73 28.32 -12.90
CA GLN A 106 -16.62 27.49 -12.10
C GLN A 106 -16.57 27.84 -10.60
N GLY A 107 -17.72 27.80 -9.93
CA GLY A 107 -17.82 28.08 -8.49
C GLY A 107 -17.47 26.87 -7.61
N TYR A 108 -16.99 27.13 -6.39
CA TYR A 108 -16.54 26.10 -5.44
C TYR A 108 -17.66 25.16 -4.96
N GLY A 109 -18.93 25.56 -5.04
CA GLY A 109 -20.07 24.70 -4.69
C GLY A 109 -20.25 23.46 -5.59
N MET A 110 -19.49 23.36 -6.69
CA MET A 110 -19.47 22.17 -7.54
C MET A 110 -18.42 21.13 -7.11
N LEU A 111 -17.59 21.43 -6.11
CA LEU A 111 -16.63 20.46 -5.57
C LEU A 111 -17.37 19.30 -4.92
N LYS A 112 -17.00 18.10 -5.32
CA LYS A 112 -17.49 16.85 -4.73
C LYS A 112 -16.42 16.23 -3.83
N PRO A 113 -16.82 15.42 -2.84
CA PRO A 113 -15.88 14.71 -1.99
C PRO A 113 -14.92 13.83 -2.79
N VAL A 114 -13.70 13.66 -2.27
CA VAL A 114 -12.68 12.76 -2.78
C VAL A 114 -12.26 11.80 -1.68
N ILE A 115 -12.34 10.50 -1.94
CA ILE A 115 -11.85 9.45 -1.04
C ILE A 115 -10.65 8.79 -1.71
N ALA A 116 -9.48 8.87 -1.09
CA ALA A 116 -8.30 8.14 -1.51
C ALA A 116 -8.20 6.85 -0.69
N LEU A 117 -8.59 5.73 -1.30
CA LEU A 117 -8.47 4.40 -0.73
C LEU A 117 -7.12 3.79 -1.13
N THR A 118 -6.30 3.45 -0.15
CA THR A 118 -4.98 2.88 -0.37
C THR A 118 -4.86 1.55 0.34
N LEU A 119 -4.54 0.50 -0.41
CA LEU A 119 -4.21 -0.81 0.11
C LEU A 119 -2.68 -0.96 0.15
N THR A 120 -2.16 -1.48 1.25
CA THR A 120 -0.72 -1.66 1.46
C THR A 120 -0.41 -3.09 1.88
N ASP A 121 0.64 -3.67 1.30
CA ASP A 121 1.19 -4.99 1.69
C ASP A 121 2.35 -4.85 2.70
N PHE A 122 2.40 -3.71 3.40
CA PHE A 122 3.37 -3.37 4.43
C PHE A 122 2.67 -2.53 5.51
N GLU A 123 3.27 -2.45 6.70
CA GLU A 123 2.78 -1.57 7.76
C GLU A 123 3.27 -0.14 7.53
N MET A 124 2.34 0.77 7.29
CA MET A 124 2.59 2.19 7.10
C MET A 124 2.55 2.96 8.44
N PHE A 125 1.69 2.52 9.36
CA PHE A 125 1.51 3.18 10.66
C PHE A 125 1.88 2.21 11.80
N ALA A 126 3.17 2.18 12.16
CA ALA A 126 3.72 1.25 13.17
C ALA A 126 3.12 1.41 14.58
N ASN A 127 2.51 2.55 14.89
CA ASN A 127 1.94 2.84 16.22
C ASN A 127 0.41 2.62 16.28
N SER A 128 -0.15 1.82 15.38
CA SER A 128 -1.60 1.57 15.30
C SER A 128 -1.85 0.13 14.87
N ASP A 129 -2.68 -0.61 15.59
CA ASP A 129 -3.07 -1.97 15.18
C ASP A 129 -4.31 -1.98 14.27
N ARG A 130 -4.80 -0.81 13.86
CA ARG A 130 -5.99 -0.72 13.01
C ARG A 130 -5.70 -1.22 11.61
N LEU A 131 -6.47 -2.21 11.18
CA LEU A 131 -6.47 -2.71 9.80
C LEU A 131 -6.93 -1.66 8.79
N ILE A 132 -8.01 -0.93 9.11
CA ILE A 132 -8.53 0.18 8.31
C ILE A 132 -8.41 1.48 9.13
N SER A 133 -7.64 2.43 8.59
CA SER A 133 -7.42 3.75 9.17
C SER A 133 -8.00 4.83 8.27
N ARG A 134 -8.70 5.82 8.85
CA ARG A 134 -9.35 6.92 8.11
C ARG A 134 -8.89 8.26 8.65
N PHE A 135 -8.29 9.05 7.78
CA PHE A 135 -7.75 10.37 8.09
C PHE A 135 -8.60 11.45 7.43
N VAL A 136 -8.94 12.47 8.22
CA VAL A 136 -9.78 13.62 7.85
C VAL A 136 -9.19 14.89 8.45
N TYR A 137 -9.49 16.07 7.89
CA TYR A 137 -9.05 17.34 8.45
C TYR A 137 -9.78 17.66 9.76
N LYS A 138 -8.99 17.97 10.80
CA LYS A 138 -9.46 18.33 12.13
C LYS A 138 -8.59 19.43 12.71
N GLU A 139 -9.16 20.20 13.64
CA GLU A 139 -8.38 21.06 14.53
C GLU A 139 -7.52 20.20 15.47
N GLU A 140 -6.28 20.62 15.70
CA GLU A 140 -5.23 19.82 16.33
C GLU A 140 -5.51 19.50 17.81
N THR A 141 -6.05 20.45 18.56
CA THR A 141 -6.18 20.36 20.03
C THR A 141 -7.46 19.62 20.45
N THR A 142 -8.59 20.02 19.88
CA THR A 142 -9.94 19.56 20.21
C THR A 142 -10.41 18.42 19.33
N ASN A 143 -9.69 18.13 18.23
CA ASN A 143 -10.11 17.20 17.19
C ASN A 143 -11.45 17.57 16.52
N LEU A 144 -11.86 18.84 16.58
CA LEU A 144 -13.04 19.34 15.88
C LEU A 144 -12.88 19.10 14.38
N ARG A 145 -13.80 18.32 13.79
CA ARG A 145 -13.77 18.04 12.35
C ARG A 145 -14.09 19.32 11.57
N TYR A 146 -13.29 19.60 10.55
CA TYR A 146 -13.56 20.68 9.62
C TYR A 146 -14.84 20.36 8.82
N THR A 147 -15.82 21.26 8.83
CA THR A 147 -17.17 20.96 8.32
C THR A 147 -17.20 20.79 6.80
N ASP A 148 -16.40 21.56 6.06
CA ASP A 148 -16.30 21.45 4.60
C ASP A 148 -15.21 20.44 4.16
N ASN A 149 -14.90 19.46 5.02
CA ASN A 149 -13.93 18.43 4.68
C ASN A 149 -14.45 17.55 3.54
N ASN A 150 -13.92 17.76 2.34
CA ASN A 150 -14.25 17.01 1.13
C ASN A 150 -13.10 16.09 0.68
N MET A 151 -12.15 15.78 1.56
CA MET A 151 -11.06 14.86 1.27
C MET A 151 -10.86 13.89 2.43
N GLU A 152 -10.83 12.59 2.12
CA GLU A 152 -10.52 11.53 3.08
C GLU A 152 -9.41 10.65 2.55
N LEU A 153 -8.50 10.25 3.44
CA LEU A 153 -7.51 9.20 3.14
C LEU A 153 -7.89 7.96 3.94
N VAL A 154 -8.12 6.84 3.25
CA VAL A 154 -8.46 5.55 3.84
C VAL A 154 -7.33 4.59 3.53
N PHE A 155 -6.72 4.02 4.56
CA PHE A 155 -5.63 3.06 4.42
C PHE A 155 -6.08 1.69 4.93
N VAL A 156 -5.84 0.65 4.13
CA VAL A 156 -6.02 -0.75 4.48
C VAL A 156 -4.63 -1.41 4.51
N GLU A 157 -4.17 -1.80 5.69
CA GLU A 157 -2.84 -2.40 5.89
C GLU A 157 -2.97 -3.93 5.97
N LEU A 158 -2.83 -4.60 4.83
CA LEU A 158 -3.04 -6.05 4.68
C LEU A 158 -2.21 -6.90 5.67
N PRO A 159 -0.97 -6.55 6.05
CA PRO A 159 -0.22 -7.30 7.05
C PRO A 159 -0.94 -7.41 8.40
N LYS A 160 -1.72 -6.39 8.79
CA LYS A 160 -2.45 -6.34 10.07
C LYS A 160 -3.68 -7.26 10.12
N PHE A 161 -4.08 -7.85 9.00
CA PHE A 161 -5.16 -8.82 8.96
C PHE A 161 -4.66 -10.23 9.33
N THR A 162 -5.16 -10.79 10.42
CA THR A 162 -4.70 -12.08 10.96
C THR A 162 -5.81 -13.13 11.05
N LYS A 163 -6.99 -12.87 10.49
CA LYS A 163 -8.11 -13.81 10.56
C LYS A 163 -7.90 -14.97 9.59
N GLU A 164 -8.21 -16.16 10.07
CA GLU A 164 -8.26 -17.39 9.29
C GLU A 164 -9.60 -17.53 8.57
N LEU A 165 -9.66 -18.46 7.60
CA LEU A 165 -10.85 -18.68 6.77
C LEU A 165 -12.13 -18.98 7.57
N SER A 166 -12.01 -19.65 8.71
CA SER A 166 -13.13 -19.97 9.61
C SER A 166 -13.65 -18.76 10.40
N GLN A 167 -12.91 -17.66 10.42
CA GLN A 167 -13.22 -16.44 11.16
C GLN A 167 -13.79 -15.32 10.26
N LEU A 168 -14.06 -15.62 8.99
CA LEU A 168 -14.54 -14.66 8.00
C LEU A 168 -16.05 -14.42 8.12
N GLU A 169 -16.42 -13.51 9.01
CA GLU A 169 -17.83 -13.20 9.28
C GLU A 169 -18.35 -12.09 8.36
N THR A 170 -17.59 -11.01 8.20
CA THR A 170 -18.07 -9.80 7.52
C THR A 170 -17.69 -9.77 6.04
N LEU A 171 -18.32 -8.88 5.28
CA LEU A 171 -17.92 -8.59 3.89
C LEU A 171 -16.48 -8.02 3.84
N VAL A 172 -16.11 -7.22 4.85
CA VAL A 172 -14.75 -6.67 5.02
C VAL A 172 -13.73 -7.80 5.14
N ASP A 173 -13.99 -8.77 6.03
CA ASP A 173 -13.10 -9.92 6.24
C ASP A 173 -12.88 -10.70 4.95
N LYS A 174 -13.96 -10.96 4.20
CA LYS A 174 -13.89 -11.73 2.95
C LYS A 174 -13.10 -11.00 1.86
N TRP A 175 -13.33 -9.70 1.65
CA TRP A 175 -12.55 -8.94 0.66
C TRP A 175 -11.07 -8.80 1.04
N ILE A 176 -10.75 -8.59 2.32
CA ILE A 176 -9.35 -8.49 2.75
C ILE A 176 -8.67 -9.86 2.66
N TYR A 177 -9.37 -10.94 3.01
CA TYR A 177 -8.87 -12.30 2.83
C TYR A 177 -8.60 -12.60 1.35
N PHE A 178 -9.53 -12.23 0.45
CA PHE A 178 -9.33 -12.32 -1.00
C PHE A 178 -8.04 -11.60 -1.43
N MET A 179 -7.91 -10.31 -1.06
CA MET A 179 -6.74 -9.50 -1.40
C MET A 179 -5.42 -10.07 -0.90
N LYS A 180 -5.43 -10.70 0.29
CA LYS A 180 -4.21 -11.20 0.93
C LYS A 180 -3.83 -12.61 0.49
N TYR A 181 -4.81 -13.49 0.27
CA TYR A 181 -4.59 -14.93 0.16
C TYR A 181 -5.07 -15.57 -1.15
N ALA A 182 -5.75 -14.86 -2.06
CA ALA A 182 -6.32 -15.48 -3.27
C ALA A 182 -5.31 -16.35 -4.05
N ASN A 183 -4.09 -15.87 -4.26
CA ASN A 183 -3.04 -16.60 -4.99
C ASN A 183 -2.48 -17.84 -4.28
N THR A 184 -2.84 -18.06 -3.01
CA THR A 184 -2.47 -19.27 -2.25
C THR A 184 -3.56 -20.33 -2.28
N LEU A 185 -4.77 -19.98 -2.73
CA LEU A 185 -5.92 -20.88 -2.75
C LEU A 185 -5.96 -21.71 -4.03
N THR A 186 -6.46 -22.93 -3.89
CA THR A 186 -6.64 -23.86 -5.02
C THR A 186 -8.11 -24.02 -5.45
N GLN A 187 -9.03 -23.47 -4.67
CA GLN A 187 -10.47 -23.45 -4.88
C GLN A 187 -11.09 -22.24 -4.19
N ILE A 188 -12.29 -21.84 -4.59
CA ILE A 188 -13.05 -20.79 -3.93
C ILE A 188 -13.56 -21.33 -2.58
N PRO A 189 -13.28 -20.66 -1.46
CA PRO A 189 -13.82 -21.07 -0.16
C PRO A 189 -15.33 -20.89 -0.07
N GLU A 190 -16.06 -21.89 0.43
CA GLU A 190 -17.53 -21.86 0.57
C GLU A 190 -18.01 -20.63 1.37
N THR A 191 -17.26 -20.24 2.40
CA THR A 191 -17.60 -19.06 3.23
C THR A 191 -17.55 -17.75 2.45
N MET A 192 -16.80 -17.70 1.35
CA MET A 192 -16.66 -16.54 0.48
C MET A 192 -17.55 -16.64 -0.76
N ASP A 193 -17.81 -17.86 -1.21
CA ASP A 193 -18.60 -18.19 -2.41
C ASP A 193 -20.05 -17.70 -2.32
N VAL A 194 -20.56 -17.55 -1.10
CA VAL A 194 -21.89 -16.98 -0.83
C VAL A 194 -22.04 -15.51 -1.26
N VAL A 195 -20.92 -14.80 -1.52
CA VAL A 195 -20.92 -13.43 -2.04
C VAL A 195 -20.67 -13.47 -3.54
N PRO A 196 -21.69 -13.22 -4.40
CA PRO A 196 -21.57 -13.36 -5.85
C PRO A 196 -20.43 -12.55 -6.46
N GLU A 197 -20.18 -11.35 -5.95
CA GLU A 197 -19.12 -10.47 -6.43
C GLU A 197 -17.73 -11.01 -6.12
N ILE A 198 -17.56 -11.72 -5.01
CA ILE A 198 -16.30 -12.38 -4.66
C ILE A 198 -16.09 -13.63 -5.52
N HIS A 199 -17.15 -14.40 -5.78
CA HIS A 199 -17.09 -15.51 -6.74
C HIS A 199 -16.63 -15.02 -8.12
N GLN A 200 -17.26 -13.96 -8.63
CA GLN A 200 -16.89 -13.36 -9.91
C GLN A 200 -15.44 -12.83 -9.90
N ALA A 201 -14.98 -12.27 -8.78
CA ALA A 201 -13.58 -11.84 -8.64
C ALA A 201 -12.60 -13.03 -8.70
N PHE A 202 -12.93 -14.17 -8.08
CA PHE A 202 -12.14 -15.39 -8.22
C PHE A 202 -12.14 -15.93 -9.64
N ASP A 203 -13.27 -15.89 -10.35
CA ASP A 203 -13.33 -16.31 -11.75
C ASP A 203 -12.42 -15.47 -12.64
N ILE A 204 -12.41 -14.15 -12.45
CA ILE A 204 -11.51 -13.25 -13.19
C ILE A 204 -10.05 -13.50 -12.82
N ALA A 205 -9.77 -13.79 -11.54
CA ALA A 205 -8.43 -14.07 -11.06
C ALA A 205 -7.93 -15.48 -11.42
N ASN A 206 -8.80 -16.37 -11.88
CA ASN A 206 -8.43 -17.75 -12.21
C ASN A 206 -7.52 -17.76 -13.45
N GLN A 207 -6.32 -18.32 -13.31
CA GLN A 207 -5.31 -18.37 -14.36
C GLN A 207 -5.81 -19.07 -15.64
N VAL A 208 -6.74 -20.01 -15.51
CA VAL A 208 -7.34 -20.71 -16.67
C VAL A 208 -8.08 -19.75 -17.61
N ASN A 209 -8.54 -18.62 -17.09
CA ASN A 209 -9.27 -17.60 -17.86
C ASN A 209 -8.33 -16.52 -18.45
N LEU A 210 -7.01 -16.66 -18.27
CA LEU A 210 -6.02 -15.72 -18.78
C LEU A 210 -5.38 -16.25 -20.06
N ASN A 211 -5.12 -15.34 -20.99
CA ASN A 211 -4.31 -15.68 -22.15
C ASN A 211 -2.79 -15.62 -21.80
N PRO A 212 -1.91 -16.20 -22.64
CA PRO A 212 -0.48 -16.24 -22.35
C PRO A 212 0.17 -14.87 -22.12
N ASP A 213 -0.22 -13.84 -22.88
CA ASP A 213 0.35 -12.49 -22.76
C ASP A 213 -0.03 -11.84 -21.43
N GLU A 214 -1.25 -12.08 -20.95
CA GLU A 214 -1.73 -11.59 -19.66
C GLU A 214 -1.01 -12.28 -18.50
N LEU A 215 -0.81 -13.60 -18.59
CA LEU A 215 -0.08 -14.36 -17.59
C LEU A 215 1.39 -13.88 -17.53
N GLU A 216 2.05 -13.71 -18.68
CA GLU A 216 3.43 -13.19 -18.74
C GLU A 216 3.53 -11.76 -18.16
N ALA A 217 2.52 -10.91 -18.39
CA ALA A 217 2.49 -9.57 -17.80
C ALA A 217 2.44 -9.61 -16.26
N ILE A 218 1.64 -10.52 -15.70
CA ILE A 218 1.53 -10.70 -14.24
C ILE A 218 2.82 -11.27 -13.68
N GLU A 219 3.36 -12.35 -14.27
CA GLU A 219 4.61 -12.99 -13.82
C GLU A 219 5.78 -12.02 -13.83
N ARG A 220 5.87 -11.15 -14.86
CA ARG A 220 6.89 -10.09 -14.90
C ARG A 220 6.75 -9.07 -13.77
N GLN A 221 5.51 -8.69 -13.42
CA GLN A 221 5.28 -7.78 -12.29
C GLN A 221 5.63 -8.43 -10.95
N GLU A 222 5.30 -9.70 -10.76
CA GLU A 222 5.66 -10.44 -9.56
C GLU A 222 7.18 -10.61 -9.42
N MET A 223 7.87 -10.96 -10.51
CA MET A 223 9.33 -11.06 -10.54
C MET A 223 9.98 -9.72 -10.20
N PHE A 224 9.48 -8.62 -10.79
CA PHE A 224 9.97 -7.28 -10.46
C PHE A 224 9.80 -6.95 -8.97
N ILE A 225 8.62 -7.23 -8.39
CA ILE A 225 8.37 -7.00 -6.96
C ILE A 225 9.34 -7.83 -6.12
N TYR A 226 9.52 -9.10 -6.44
CA TYR A 226 10.42 -10.00 -5.73
C TYR A 226 11.87 -9.52 -5.77
N ASP A 227 12.35 -9.08 -6.94
CA ASP A 227 13.69 -8.53 -7.10
C ASP A 227 13.88 -7.26 -6.27
N GLN A 228 12.88 -6.36 -6.25
CA GLN A 228 12.93 -5.14 -5.42
C GLN A 228 12.95 -5.48 -3.91
N GLN A 229 12.17 -6.47 -3.47
CA GLN A 229 12.24 -6.96 -2.09
C GLN A 229 13.62 -7.52 -1.77
N GLY A 230 14.24 -8.27 -2.70
CA GLY A 230 15.61 -8.76 -2.58
C GLY A 230 16.63 -7.64 -2.40
N VAL A 231 16.49 -6.54 -3.16
CA VAL A 231 17.33 -5.33 -3.01
C VAL A 231 17.18 -4.71 -1.63
N ILE A 232 15.95 -4.56 -1.12
CA ILE A 232 15.67 -3.99 0.20
C ILE A 232 16.31 -4.87 1.30
N ILE A 233 16.08 -6.18 1.26
CA ILE A 233 16.65 -7.13 2.23
C ILE A 233 18.18 -7.10 2.21
N TYR A 234 18.78 -7.02 1.02
CA TYR A 234 20.23 -6.91 0.88
C TYR A 234 20.75 -5.59 1.50
N ALA A 235 20.08 -4.47 1.22
CA ALA A 235 20.44 -3.16 1.77
C ALA A 235 20.36 -3.14 3.31
N GLU A 236 19.27 -3.67 3.89
CA GLU A 236 19.12 -3.79 5.35
C GLU A 236 20.22 -4.65 5.98
N LYS A 237 20.59 -5.74 5.32
CA LYS A 237 21.67 -6.62 5.78
C LYS A 237 23.03 -5.91 5.77
N GLN A 238 23.33 -5.09 4.76
CA GLN A 238 24.56 -4.31 4.72
C GLN A 238 24.54 -3.19 5.77
N ALA A 239 23.44 -2.44 5.86
CA ALA A 239 23.28 -1.38 6.86
C ALA A 239 23.47 -1.92 8.29
N ARG A 240 22.92 -3.10 8.59
CA ARG A 240 23.13 -3.76 9.90
C ARG A 240 24.59 -4.14 10.15
N LYS A 241 25.30 -4.65 9.14
CA LYS A 241 26.73 -4.99 9.25
C LYS A 241 27.58 -3.74 9.48
N GLU A 242 27.30 -2.66 8.74
CA GLU A 242 27.97 -1.37 8.89
C GLU A 242 27.72 -0.78 10.28
N ALA A 243 26.46 -0.74 10.73
CA ALA A 243 26.10 -0.26 12.07
C ALA A 243 26.81 -1.06 13.19
N GLN A 244 26.87 -2.40 13.08
CA GLN A 244 27.63 -3.23 14.02
C GLN A 244 29.12 -2.93 14.00
N LYS A 245 29.70 -2.67 12.83
CA LYS A 245 31.12 -2.29 12.71
C LYS A 245 31.36 -0.91 13.34
N GLU A 246 30.50 0.06 13.06
CA GLU A 246 30.58 1.40 13.62
C GLU A 246 30.43 1.39 15.15
N GLU A 247 29.53 0.58 15.69
CA GLU A 247 29.37 0.40 17.13
C GLU A 247 30.66 -0.14 17.78
N LYS A 248 31.26 -1.18 17.18
CA LYS A 248 32.56 -1.72 17.64
C LYS A 248 33.66 -0.66 17.61
N LEU A 249 33.74 0.12 16.53
CA LEU A 249 34.71 1.21 16.40
C LEU A 249 34.46 2.31 17.44
N ALA A 250 33.20 2.66 17.71
CA ALA A 250 32.83 3.65 18.72
C ALA A 250 33.21 3.19 20.14
N ILE A 251 33.00 1.91 20.47
CA ILE A 251 33.44 1.32 21.74
C ILE A 251 34.96 1.35 21.82
N ALA A 252 35.68 0.90 20.78
CA ALA A 252 37.14 0.91 20.75
C ALA A 252 37.70 2.32 21.01
N ARG A 253 37.17 3.34 20.31
CA ARG A 253 37.56 4.76 20.47
C ARG A 253 37.41 5.25 21.91
N ARG A 254 36.36 4.84 22.63
CA ARG A 254 36.14 5.21 24.05
C ARG A 254 37.12 4.51 25.01
N LEU A 255 37.68 3.38 24.60
CA LEU A 255 38.59 2.57 25.41
C LEU A 255 40.07 2.87 25.15
N LEU A 256 40.42 3.55 24.04
CA LEU A 256 41.81 3.82 23.65
C LEU A 256 42.64 4.45 24.78
N ASP A 257 42.10 5.37 25.58
CA ASP A 257 42.85 6.04 26.66
C ASP A 257 42.97 5.21 27.94
N ARG A 258 42.30 4.07 28.01
CA ARG A 258 42.08 3.34 29.27
C ARG A 258 42.68 1.94 29.25
N LEU A 259 42.78 1.33 28.07
CA LEU A 259 43.15 -0.08 27.89
C LEU A 259 44.21 -0.20 26.79
N ASP A 260 44.96 -1.30 26.82
CA ASP A 260 45.89 -1.68 25.76
C ASP A 260 45.18 -2.28 24.53
N ASP A 261 45.91 -2.40 23.42
CA ASP A 261 45.34 -2.84 22.14
C ASP A 261 44.82 -4.28 22.18
N GLU A 262 45.43 -5.17 22.97
CA GLU A 262 45.04 -6.57 23.06
C GLU A 262 43.72 -6.69 23.82
N THR A 263 43.57 -5.97 24.93
CA THR A 263 42.32 -5.92 25.70
C THR A 263 41.18 -5.29 24.90
N ILE A 264 41.44 -4.22 24.14
CA ILE A 264 40.41 -3.59 23.27
C ILE A 264 40.03 -4.53 22.13
N SER A 265 40.99 -5.26 21.55
CA SER A 265 40.75 -6.24 20.48
C SER A 265 39.86 -7.36 20.97
N GLN A 266 40.16 -7.94 22.13
CA GLN A 266 39.34 -8.99 22.75
C GLN A 266 37.93 -8.49 23.10
N THR A 267 37.79 -7.26 23.58
CA THR A 267 36.51 -6.69 24.02
C THR A 267 35.58 -6.36 22.84
N THR A 268 36.13 -5.82 21.75
CA THR A 268 35.34 -5.31 20.60
C THR A 268 35.26 -6.31 19.45
N GLY A 269 36.17 -7.29 19.42
CA GLY A 269 36.34 -8.23 18.31
C GLY A 269 36.87 -7.56 17.04
N LEU A 270 37.49 -6.37 17.15
CA LEU A 270 38.26 -5.74 16.07
C LEU A 270 39.68 -6.31 16.06
N SER A 271 40.32 -6.29 14.90
CA SER A 271 41.73 -6.69 14.80
C SER A 271 42.65 -5.71 15.53
N ILE A 272 43.80 -6.20 16.01
CA ILE A 272 44.83 -5.36 16.64
C ILE A 272 45.29 -4.25 15.68
N GLU A 273 45.36 -4.55 14.38
CA GLU A 273 45.72 -3.57 13.35
C GLU A 273 44.69 -2.43 13.23
N GLU A 274 43.39 -2.74 13.22
CA GLU A 274 42.33 -1.73 13.23
C GLU A 274 42.42 -0.82 14.47
N ILE A 275 42.78 -1.36 15.63
CA ILE A 275 42.91 -0.58 16.87
C ILE A 275 44.15 0.32 16.83
N ARG A 276 45.28 -0.18 16.31
CA ARG A 276 46.49 0.62 16.11
C ARG A 276 46.25 1.79 15.17
N ASN A 277 45.54 1.55 14.07
CA ASN A 277 45.16 2.61 13.12
C ASN A 277 44.26 3.66 13.80
N LEU A 278 43.29 3.23 14.61
CA LEU A 278 42.45 4.15 15.40
C LEU A 278 43.26 5.00 16.40
N ARG A 279 44.38 4.50 16.95
CA ARG A 279 45.27 5.29 17.80
C ARG A 279 46.09 6.28 16.99
N SER A 280 46.63 5.88 15.85
CA SER A 280 47.44 6.76 15.00
C SER A 280 46.63 7.92 14.44
N ASP A 281 45.35 7.71 14.12
CA ASP A 281 44.43 8.75 13.62
C ASP A 281 44.08 9.82 14.66
N ARG A 282 44.52 9.66 15.91
CA ARG A 282 44.23 10.54 17.04
C ARG A 282 45.42 11.44 17.43
N ILE A 283 46.59 11.19 16.84
CA ILE A 283 47.83 11.97 17.01
C ILE A 283 47.86 13.09 15.97
#